data_AF-A0A448WZH3-F1
#
_entry.id   AF-A0A448WZH3-F1
#
_cell.length_a   1.000
_cell.length_b   1.000
_cell.length_c   1.000
_cell.angle_alpha   90.00
_cell.angle_beta   90.00
_cell.angle_gamma   90.00
#
_symmetry.space_group_name_H-M   'P 1'
#
loop_
_entity.id
_entity.type
_entity.pdbx_description
1 polymer ?
#
loop_
_entity_poly.entity_id
_entity_poly.type
_entity_poly.pdbx_seq_one_letter_code
_entity_poly.pdbx_strand_id
1 'polypeptide(L)'
;SPCGYRLSHALRTLRPKHVILFEPQVAWVRTLEVHSARCKAEVLDDTQRIGEQKAVDANLKTVYNDSGFTVYFMVLADSLEEQRYLTCLRREREAFGALIKLSSRIVVPKDFILPIDEDVLSDQLGSTNSLVIEKRIPRVIVDMREFRSELPALLYRKGIKVEPLTLLVADYILAPHLCVERKSVSDLIGSLNSGRLYQQCTAMSRYYANPILLIEFSMSSRGF
;
A
#
# COMPACT_ATOMS: atom_id res chain seq x y z
N SER A 1 9.17 -9.64 5.77
CA SER A 1 10.04 -10.08 6.87
C SER A 1 11.18 -9.10 7.08
N PRO A 2 11.51 -8.71 8.33
CA PRO A 2 12.45 -7.62 8.68
C PRO A 2 13.94 -7.98 8.53
N CYS A 3 14.28 -9.09 7.87
CA CYS A 3 15.64 -9.64 7.81
C CYS A 3 16.60 -8.92 6.84
N GLY A 4 16.10 -8.16 5.85
CA GLY A 4 16.95 -7.47 4.87
C GLY A 4 17.82 -6.35 5.47
N TYR A 5 17.29 -5.62 6.47
CA TYR A 5 18.03 -4.54 7.14
C TYR A 5 19.21 -5.07 7.98
N ARG A 6 19.07 -6.26 8.57
CA ARG A 6 20.16 -6.89 9.35
C ARG A 6 21.30 -7.36 8.45
N LEU A 7 20.99 -7.96 7.30
CA LEU A 7 22.01 -8.45 6.37
C LEU A 7 22.80 -7.29 5.74
N SER A 8 22.12 -6.25 5.28
CA SER A 8 22.80 -5.08 4.69
C SER A 8 23.73 -4.37 5.69
N HIS A 9 23.33 -4.27 6.96
CA HIS A 9 24.20 -3.76 8.02
C HIS A 9 25.40 -4.68 8.27
N ALA A 10 25.17 -6.00 8.43
CA ALA A 10 26.23 -6.97 8.66
C ALA A 10 27.28 -6.98 7.53
N LEU A 11 26.86 -6.86 6.27
CA LEU A 11 27.77 -6.77 5.12
C LEU A 11 28.67 -5.52 5.18
N ARG A 12 28.13 -4.37 5.60
CA ARG A 12 28.92 -3.14 5.77
C ARG A 12 29.92 -3.23 6.91
N THR A 13 29.52 -3.84 8.03
CA THR A 13 30.38 -3.95 9.22
C THR A 13 31.48 -4.99 9.03
N LEU A 14 31.13 -6.18 8.52
CA LEU A 14 32.06 -7.32 8.46
C LEU A 14 32.93 -7.32 7.20
N ARG A 15 32.49 -6.66 6.12
CA ARG A 15 33.14 -6.67 4.79
C ARG A 15 33.71 -8.06 4.41
N PRO A 16 32.84 -9.09 4.37
CA PRO A 16 33.30 -10.45 4.17
C PRO A 16 33.86 -10.64 2.76
N LYS A 17 34.91 -11.47 2.62
CA LYS A 17 35.40 -11.93 1.31
C LYS A 17 34.62 -13.14 0.77
N HIS A 18 34.04 -13.94 1.67
CA HIS A 18 33.31 -15.16 1.32
C HIS A 18 31.98 -15.16 2.07
N VAL A 19 30.88 -15.43 1.36
CA VAL A 19 29.53 -15.52 1.91
C VAL A 19 28.94 -16.86 1.52
N ILE A 20 28.44 -17.62 2.50
CA ILE A 20 27.79 -18.91 2.26
C ILE A 20 26.30 -18.73 2.55
N LEU A 21 25.46 -19.01 1.56
CA LEU A 21 24.01 -18.98 1.67
C LEU A 21 23.48 -20.41 1.83
N PHE A 22 23.03 -20.73 3.03
CA PHE A 22 22.21 -21.91 3.29
C PHE A 22 20.74 -21.55 3.03
N GLU A 23 20.01 -22.39 2.29
CA GLU A 23 18.60 -22.15 1.91
C GLU A 23 18.36 -20.74 1.33
N PRO A 24 18.88 -20.46 0.11
CA PRO A 24 18.89 -19.11 -0.43
C PRO A 24 17.49 -18.53 -0.57
N GLN A 25 17.34 -17.28 -0.14
CA GLN A 25 16.16 -16.47 -0.41
C GLN A 25 16.49 -15.39 -1.44
N VAL A 26 15.58 -15.16 -2.40
CA VAL A 26 15.76 -14.16 -3.47
C VAL A 26 16.09 -12.77 -2.91
N ALA A 27 15.49 -12.38 -1.78
CA ALA A 27 15.75 -11.09 -1.13
C ALA A 27 17.20 -10.93 -0.65
N TRP A 28 17.83 -12.00 -0.16
CA TRP A 28 19.22 -11.96 0.31
C TRP A 28 20.19 -11.88 -0.86
N VAL A 29 19.94 -12.65 -1.92
CA VAL A 29 20.72 -12.60 -3.16
C VAL A 29 20.73 -11.18 -3.72
N ARG A 30 19.57 -10.52 -3.80
CA ARG A 30 19.50 -9.10 -4.21
C ARG A 30 20.23 -8.14 -3.30
N THR A 31 20.15 -8.36 -1.99
CA THR A 31 20.87 -7.52 -1.02
C THR A 31 22.38 -7.62 -1.24
N LEU A 32 22.88 -8.82 -1.56
CA LEU A 32 24.27 -9.04 -1.93
C LEU A 32 24.62 -8.41 -3.28
N GLU A 33 23.77 -8.54 -4.30
CA GLU A 33 23.96 -7.89 -5.61
C GLU A 33 24.08 -6.36 -5.48
N VAL A 34 23.16 -5.74 -4.74
CA VAL A 34 23.18 -4.29 -4.47
C VAL A 34 24.42 -3.90 -3.68
N HIS A 35 24.80 -4.68 -2.67
CA HIS A 35 26.02 -4.42 -1.89
C HIS A 35 27.28 -4.53 -2.76
N SER A 36 27.37 -5.54 -3.62
CA SER A 36 28.47 -5.72 -4.59
C SER A 36 28.56 -4.55 -5.56
N ALA A 37 27.42 -4.11 -6.12
CA ALA A 37 27.36 -2.94 -6.99
C ALA A 37 27.82 -1.66 -6.28
N ARG A 38 27.43 -1.49 -5.01
CA ARG A 38 27.87 -0.36 -4.18
C ARG A 38 29.38 -0.38 -3.93
N CYS A 39 29.96 -1.52 -3.57
CA CYS A 39 31.41 -1.63 -3.36
C CYS A 39 32.19 -1.31 -4.65
N LYS A 40 31.67 -1.74 -5.81
CA LYS A 40 32.25 -1.39 -7.12
C LYS A 40 32.19 0.11 -7.40
N ALA A 41 31.08 0.77 -7.05
CA ALA A 41 30.93 2.22 -7.21
C ALA A 41 31.92 3.01 -6.31
N GLU A 42 32.10 2.58 -5.06
CA GLU A 42 33.07 3.21 -4.13
C GLU A 42 34.51 3.13 -4.68
N VAL A 43 34.91 2.00 -5.30
CA VAL A 43 36.23 1.83 -5.91
C VAL A 43 36.42 2.70 -7.17
N LEU A 44 35.36 2.90 -7.96
CA LEU A 44 35.39 3.74 -9.18
C LEU A 44 35.55 5.23 -8.82
N ASP A 45 34.87 5.71 -7.77
CA ASP A 45 35.03 7.09 -7.29
C ASP A 45 36.45 7.36 -6.75
N ASP A 46 37.06 6.37 -6.08
CA ASP A 46 38.44 6.47 -5.57
C ASP A 46 39.48 6.47 -6.71
N THR A 47 39.23 5.72 -7.80
CA THR A 47 40.12 5.73 -8.97
C THR A 47 40.01 7.03 -9.77
N GLN A 48 38.83 7.65 -9.83
CA GLN A 48 38.68 8.98 -10.44
C GLN A 48 39.35 10.08 -9.63
N ARG A 49 39.41 9.98 -8.30
CA ARG A 49 40.18 10.89 -7.43
C ARG A 49 41.70 10.74 -7.56
N ILE A 50 42.19 9.54 -7.87
CA ILE A 50 43.61 9.27 -8.10
C ILE A 50 44.03 9.58 -9.56
N GLY A 51 43.07 9.62 -10.50
CA GLY A 51 43.29 9.87 -11.92
C GLY A 51 43.83 11.25 -12.32
N GLU A 52 43.92 12.22 -11.41
CA GLU A 52 44.65 13.48 -11.66
C GLU A 52 46.17 13.36 -11.40
N GLN A 53 46.66 12.24 -10.85
CA GLN A 53 48.10 11.96 -10.77
C GLN A 53 48.45 10.54 -11.23
N LYS A 54 49.11 10.49 -12.40
CA LYS A 54 49.92 9.40 -12.99
C LYS A 54 49.22 8.52 -14.04
N ALA A 55 49.39 8.97 -15.28
CA ALA A 55 49.41 8.13 -16.47
C ALA A 55 50.85 7.70 -16.78
N VAL A 56 51.35 6.62 -16.16
CA VAL A 56 52.48 5.83 -16.67
C VAL A 56 52.27 4.40 -16.18
N ASP A 57 52.41 3.43 -17.09
CA ASP A 57 52.37 1.96 -16.91
C ASP A 57 51.09 1.24 -17.34
N ALA A 58 50.98 1.12 -18.66
CA ALA A 58 50.03 0.29 -19.41
C ALA A 58 50.27 -1.24 -19.29
N ASN A 59 50.73 -1.74 -18.13
CA ASN A 59 50.84 -3.17 -17.82
C ASN A 59 49.90 -3.64 -16.68
N LEU A 60 48.97 -2.78 -16.25
CA LEU A 60 48.02 -3.04 -15.15
C LEU A 60 46.66 -3.63 -15.60
N LYS A 61 46.59 -4.32 -16.75
CA LYS A 61 45.31 -4.88 -17.26
C LYS A 61 44.96 -6.27 -16.72
N THR A 62 45.81 -6.89 -15.91
CA THR A 62 45.59 -8.23 -15.34
C THR A 62 45.36 -8.25 -13.82
N VAL A 63 45.20 -7.08 -13.18
CA VAL A 63 45.03 -6.93 -11.71
C VAL A 63 43.57 -6.61 -11.32
N TYR A 64 42.65 -6.51 -12.27
CA TYR A 64 41.22 -6.21 -12.02
C TYR A 64 40.37 -7.42 -11.58
N ASN A 65 40.99 -8.46 -11.02
CA ASN A 65 40.24 -9.51 -10.35
C ASN A 65 40.51 -9.44 -8.84
N ASP A 66 39.41 -9.38 -8.09
CA ASP A 66 39.29 -9.78 -6.67
C ASP A 66 39.12 -8.68 -5.60
N SER A 67 38.43 -7.59 -5.93
CA SER A 67 37.79 -6.70 -4.93
C SER A 67 36.28 -6.91 -4.87
N GLY A 68 35.84 -8.17 -5.00
CA GLY A 68 34.47 -8.61 -4.76
C GLY A 68 34.43 -9.69 -3.69
N PHE A 69 33.26 -9.99 -3.14
CA PHE A 69 33.08 -11.16 -2.28
C PHE A 69 32.47 -12.30 -3.09
N THR A 70 32.90 -13.53 -2.79
CA THR A 70 32.39 -14.74 -3.45
C THR A 70 31.21 -15.29 -2.68
N VAL A 71 30.10 -15.58 -3.37
CA VAL A 71 28.89 -16.15 -2.79
C VAL A 71 28.79 -17.62 -3.17
N TYR A 72 28.68 -18.49 -2.16
CA TYR A 72 28.46 -19.92 -2.33
C TYR A 72 27.03 -20.27 -1.95
N PHE A 73 26.35 -21.03 -2.81
CA PHE A 73 25.02 -21.55 -2.55
C PHE A 73 25.12 -22.97 -2.01
N MET A 74 24.51 -23.21 -0.86
CA MET A 74 24.32 -24.55 -0.33
C MET A 74 22.84 -24.90 -0.46
N VAL A 75 22.53 -25.67 -1.49
CA VAL A 75 21.17 -26.11 -1.83
C VAL A 75 21.20 -27.63 -1.95
N LEU A 76 20.23 -28.29 -1.31
CA LEU A 76 20.02 -29.72 -1.49
C LEU A 76 19.25 -29.95 -2.79
N ALA A 77 19.78 -30.80 -3.67
CA ALA A 77 19.13 -31.12 -4.93
C ALA A 77 17.80 -31.87 -4.70
N ASP A 78 16.82 -31.61 -5.57
CA ASP A 78 15.49 -32.23 -5.56
C ASP A 78 14.72 -32.02 -4.24
N SER A 79 15.09 -30.98 -3.48
CA SER A 79 14.46 -30.66 -2.20
C SER A 79 13.31 -29.66 -2.33
N LEU A 80 12.47 -29.61 -1.29
CA LEU A 80 11.41 -28.60 -1.18
C LEU A 80 11.99 -27.19 -1.12
N GLU A 81 13.16 -27.00 -0.52
CA GLU A 81 13.80 -25.68 -0.44
C GLU A 81 14.22 -25.19 -1.83
N GLU A 82 14.84 -26.05 -2.65
CA GLU A 82 15.19 -25.73 -4.03
C GLU A 82 13.94 -25.35 -4.84
N GLN A 83 12.89 -26.18 -4.76
CA GLN A 83 11.64 -25.94 -5.48
C GLN A 83 10.98 -24.62 -5.05
N ARG A 84 10.99 -24.30 -3.76
CA ARG A 84 10.49 -23.02 -3.24
C ARG A 84 11.27 -21.84 -3.83
N TYR A 85 12.61 -21.91 -3.80
CA TYR A 85 13.46 -20.85 -4.36
C TYR A 85 13.21 -20.64 -5.86
N LEU A 86 13.20 -21.72 -6.66
CA LEU A 86 12.95 -21.66 -8.10
C LEU A 86 11.54 -21.16 -8.42
N THR A 87 10.53 -21.57 -7.66
CA THR A 87 9.15 -21.11 -7.85
C THR A 87 9.01 -19.62 -7.53
N CYS A 88 9.65 -19.13 -6.47
CA CYS A 88 9.70 -17.70 -6.17
C CYS A 88 10.32 -16.91 -7.32
N LEU A 89 11.46 -17.37 -7.86
CA LEU A 89 12.16 -16.70 -8.96
C LEU A 89 11.32 -16.68 -10.25
N ARG A 90 10.64 -17.79 -10.57
CA ARG A 90 9.73 -17.88 -11.73
C ARG A 90 8.52 -16.96 -11.59
N ARG A 91 7.83 -16.99 -10.45
CA ARG A 91 6.66 -16.13 -10.18
C ARG A 91 7.02 -14.66 -10.29
N GLU A 92 8.17 -14.28 -9.78
CA GLU A 92 8.62 -12.90 -9.88
C GLU A 92 8.93 -12.48 -11.31
N ARG A 93 9.66 -13.31 -12.06
CA ARG A 93 9.94 -13.04 -13.48
C ARG A 93 8.65 -12.87 -14.28
N GLU A 94 7.67 -13.74 -14.05
CA GLU A 94 6.36 -13.68 -14.71
C GLU A 94 5.59 -12.42 -14.32
N ALA A 95 5.56 -12.06 -13.03
CA ALA A 95 4.93 -10.84 -12.53
C ALA A 95 5.55 -9.58 -13.15
N PHE A 96 6.88 -9.53 -13.24
CA PHE A 96 7.59 -8.41 -13.85
C PHE A 96 7.34 -8.32 -15.36
N GLY A 97 7.36 -9.46 -16.07
CA GLY A 97 7.02 -9.51 -17.49
C GLY A 97 5.58 -9.07 -17.77
N ALA A 98 4.63 -9.47 -16.90
CA ALA A 98 3.25 -9.02 -16.98
C ALA A 98 3.13 -7.50 -16.76
N LEU A 99 3.86 -6.95 -15.79
CA LEU A 99 3.87 -5.51 -15.53
C LEU A 99 4.40 -4.71 -16.73
N ILE A 100 5.49 -5.15 -17.37
CA ILE A 100 6.02 -4.49 -18.57
C ILE A 100 4.98 -4.51 -19.70
N LYS A 101 4.31 -5.66 -19.91
CA LYS A 101 3.29 -5.81 -20.95
C LYS A 101 2.04 -4.96 -20.68
N LEU A 102 1.67 -4.76 -19.42
CA LEU A 102 0.58 -3.87 -19.04
C LEU A 102 1.01 -2.41 -19.18
N SER A 103 2.19 -2.06 -18.67
CA SER A 103 2.74 -0.71 -18.74
C SER A 103 2.94 -0.22 -20.17
N SER A 104 3.28 -1.10 -21.11
CA SER A 104 3.39 -0.74 -22.54
C SER A 104 2.04 -0.46 -23.19
N ARG A 105 0.93 -0.89 -22.58
CA ARG A 105 -0.45 -0.70 -23.06
C ARG A 105 -1.20 0.41 -22.34
N ILE A 106 -0.78 0.78 -21.13
CA ILE A 106 -1.44 1.83 -20.34
C ILE A 106 -1.00 3.20 -20.88
N VAL A 107 -1.93 3.95 -21.46
CA VAL A 107 -1.82 5.40 -21.61
C VAL A 107 -2.24 5.99 -20.27
N VAL A 108 -1.31 6.50 -19.48
CA VAL A 108 -1.62 7.25 -18.26
C VAL A 108 -1.99 8.67 -18.68
N PRO A 109 -3.26 9.11 -18.58
CA PRO A 109 -3.56 10.53 -18.67
C PRO A 109 -2.86 11.20 -17.49
N LYS A 110 -1.91 12.10 -17.76
CA LYS A 110 -1.15 12.80 -16.71
C LYS A 110 -2.01 13.78 -15.90
N ASP A 111 -3.24 14.02 -16.33
CA ASP A 111 -4.05 15.12 -15.81
C ASP A 111 -5.38 14.61 -15.24
N PHE A 112 -5.32 13.74 -14.23
CA PHE A 112 -6.42 13.63 -13.27
C PHE A 112 -6.18 14.65 -12.15
N ILE A 113 -6.22 15.93 -12.52
CA ILE A 113 -6.58 16.97 -11.56
C ILE A 113 -8.05 16.67 -11.26
N LEU A 114 -8.31 16.06 -10.11
CA LEU A 114 -9.67 16.09 -9.57
C LEU A 114 -10.06 17.56 -9.52
N PRO A 115 -11.19 17.97 -10.13
CA PRO A 115 -11.73 19.29 -9.86
C PRO A 115 -11.98 19.32 -8.35
N ILE A 116 -11.06 19.95 -7.63
CA ILE A 116 -11.39 20.49 -6.32
C ILE A 116 -12.33 21.62 -6.72
N ASP A 117 -13.62 21.41 -6.52
CA ASP A 117 -14.61 22.48 -6.67
C ASP A 117 -14.14 23.62 -5.73
N GLU A 118 -13.44 24.62 -6.29
CA GLU A 118 -13.01 25.82 -5.57
C GLU A 118 -14.21 26.67 -5.11
N ASP A 119 -15.43 26.30 -5.51
CA ASP A 119 -16.69 26.94 -5.13
C ASP A 119 -17.04 26.85 -3.63
N VAL A 120 -16.26 26.15 -2.81
CA VAL A 120 -16.51 26.07 -1.34
C VAL A 120 -15.75 27.13 -0.54
N LEU A 121 -14.83 27.90 -1.15
CA LEU A 121 -14.00 28.88 -0.45
C LEU A 121 -14.38 30.36 -0.69
N SER A 122 -15.39 30.66 -1.52
CA SER A 122 -15.68 32.04 -1.96
C SER A 122 -16.79 32.78 -1.20
N ASP A 123 -17.50 32.17 -0.26
CA ASP A 123 -18.73 32.79 0.31
C ASP A 123 -18.52 33.71 1.55
N GLN A 124 -17.39 34.42 1.63
CA GLN A 124 -17.15 35.40 2.70
C GLN A 124 -16.68 36.77 2.20
N LEU A 125 -17.26 37.33 1.12
CA LEU A 125 -17.27 38.79 0.93
C LEU A 125 -18.25 39.23 -0.18
N GLY A 126 -19.47 39.69 0.17
CA GLY A 126 -20.28 40.41 -0.83
C GLY A 126 -21.79 40.54 -0.57
N SER A 127 -22.15 41.66 0.04
CA SER A 127 -23.48 42.27 0.23
C SER A 127 -24.49 42.21 -0.95
N THR A 128 -25.79 42.20 -0.58
CA THR A 128 -27.02 42.72 -1.23
C THR A 128 -28.08 41.72 -1.76
N ASN A 129 -29.14 41.55 -0.95
CA ASN A 129 -30.55 41.26 -1.32
C ASN A 129 -30.86 40.39 -2.55
N SER A 130 -30.30 39.18 -2.61
CA SER A 130 -30.93 38.07 -3.31
C SER A 130 -31.28 37.02 -2.26
N LEU A 131 -32.43 36.36 -2.40
CA LEU A 131 -32.82 35.23 -1.57
C LEU A 131 -31.82 34.08 -1.82
N VAL A 132 -30.67 34.14 -1.16
CA VAL A 132 -29.63 33.11 -1.23
C VAL A 132 -30.20 31.92 -0.49
N ILE A 133 -30.72 30.95 -1.24
CA ILE A 133 -30.89 29.60 -0.74
C ILE A 133 -29.47 29.13 -0.47
N GLU A 134 -28.97 29.30 0.76
CA GLU A 134 -27.70 28.74 1.19
C GLU A 134 -27.73 27.27 0.84
N LYS A 135 -26.96 26.89 -0.18
CA LYS A 135 -26.88 25.53 -0.67
C LYS A 135 -26.10 24.73 0.37
N ARG A 136 -26.78 24.31 1.44
CA ARG A 136 -26.17 23.57 2.55
C ARG A 136 -25.60 22.27 2.00
N ILE A 137 -24.27 22.17 2.04
CA ILE A 137 -23.56 20.95 1.66
C ILE A 137 -24.03 19.83 2.62
N PRO A 138 -24.59 18.72 2.10
CA PRO A 138 -25.03 17.63 2.93
C PRO A 138 -23.84 17.07 3.72
N ARG A 139 -24.07 16.79 5.00
CA ARG A 139 -23.04 16.29 5.92
C ARG A 139 -23.47 14.95 6.49
N VAL A 140 -22.53 14.04 6.61
CA VAL A 140 -22.70 12.75 7.28
C VAL A 140 -21.57 12.56 8.29
N ILE A 141 -21.93 12.15 9.50
CA ILE A 141 -20.97 11.72 10.51
C ILE A 141 -20.78 10.21 10.34
N VAL A 142 -19.52 9.78 10.30
CA VAL A 142 -19.15 8.38 10.05
C VAL A 142 -18.27 7.87 11.18
N ASP A 143 -18.56 6.66 11.66
CA ASP A 143 -17.72 5.99 12.65
C ASP A 143 -16.31 5.73 12.10
N MET A 144 -15.26 6.05 12.85
CA MET A 144 -13.87 5.86 12.39
C MET A 144 -13.54 4.42 11.96
N ARG A 145 -14.20 3.40 12.52
CA ARG A 145 -13.99 2.00 12.15
C ARG A 145 -14.50 1.69 10.75
N GLU A 146 -15.49 2.46 10.29
CA GLU A 146 -16.17 2.28 9.01
C GLU A 146 -15.36 2.84 7.82
N PHE A 147 -14.33 3.66 8.07
CA PHE A 147 -13.37 4.10 7.05
C PHE A 147 -12.53 2.98 6.42
N ARG A 148 -12.65 1.75 6.92
CA ARG A 148 -12.08 0.57 6.27
C ARG A 148 -12.90 0.11 5.06
N SER A 149 -14.13 0.61 4.89
CA SER A 149 -14.99 0.35 3.74
C SER A 149 -14.85 1.43 2.66
N GLU A 150 -15.34 1.15 1.46
CA GLU A 150 -15.29 2.08 0.33
C GLU A 150 -16.35 3.20 0.41
N LEU A 151 -17.41 3.00 1.20
CA LEU A 151 -18.58 3.89 1.21
C LEU A 151 -18.25 5.33 1.68
N PRO A 152 -17.46 5.56 2.75
CA PRO A 152 -17.08 6.92 3.14
C PRO A 152 -16.33 7.68 2.05
N ALA A 153 -15.44 7.00 1.31
CA ALA A 153 -14.72 7.60 0.19
C ALA A 153 -15.65 7.95 -0.97
N LEU A 154 -16.64 7.10 -1.25
CA LEU A 154 -17.64 7.35 -2.29
C LEU A 154 -18.56 8.54 -1.94
N LEU A 155 -19.00 8.65 -0.68
CA LEU A 155 -19.80 9.78 -0.19
C LEU A 155 -19.04 11.10 -0.36
N TYR A 156 -17.76 11.11 0.01
CA TYR A 156 -16.89 12.28 -0.17
C TYR A 156 -16.75 12.66 -1.65
N ARG A 157 -16.49 11.69 -2.53
CA ARG A 157 -16.42 11.91 -3.99
C ARG A 157 -17.72 12.46 -4.59
N LYS A 158 -18.87 12.21 -3.95
CA LYS A 158 -20.19 12.74 -4.35
C LYS A 158 -20.48 14.14 -3.80
N GLY A 159 -19.51 14.79 -3.15
CA GLY A 159 -19.67 16.15 -2.61
C GLY A 159 -20.39 16.20 -1.26
N ILE A 160 -20.50 15.08 -0.56
CA ILE A 160 -21.05 15.03 0.81
C ILE A 160 -19.89 15.26 1.79
N LYS A 161 -20.06 16.18 2.74
CA LYS A 161 -19.09 16.40 3.81
C LYS A 161 -19.09 15.21 4.76
N VAL A 162 -17.99 14.47 4.80
CA VAL A 162 -17.81 13.32 5.69
C VAL A 162 -17.03 13.76 6.93
N GLU A 163 -17.64 13.65 8.12
CA GLU A 163 -17.00 13.96 9.40
C GLU A 163 -16.68 12.66 10.17
N PRO A 164 -15.40 12.30 10.36
CA PRO A 164 -15.02 11.12 11.13
C PRO A 164 -15.19 11.36 12.64
N LEU A 165 -15.95 10.50 13.32
CA LEU A 165 -16.07 10.50 14.79
C LEU A 165 -16.08 9.07 15.33
N THR A 166 -15.73 8.87 16.59
CA THR A 166 -15.89 7.56 17.26
C THR A 166 -17.30 7.47 17.81
N LEU A 167 -18.17 6.68 17.19
CA LEU A 167 -19.56 6.54 17.60
C LEU A 167 -19.73 5.35 18.54
N LEU A 168 -20.51 5.56 19.60
CA LEU A 168 -20.87 4.47 20.50
C LEU A 168 -21.97 3.57 19.90
N VAL A 169 -22.79 4.14 19.02
CA VAL A 169 -23.99 3.52 18.45
C VAL A 169 -24.11 3.92 16.97
N ALA A 170 -24.38 2.92 16.12
CA ALA A 170 -24.47 3.01 14.65
C ALA A 170 -23.13 3.34 13.95
N ASP A 171 -23.11 3.14 12.63
CA ASP A 171 -21.94 3.39 11.78
C ASP A 171 -22.01 4.76 11.10
N TYR A 172 -23.21 5.23 10.78
CA TYR A 172 -23.44 6.53 10.15
C TYR A 172 -24.56 7.29 10.86
N ILE A 173 -24.39 8.61 11.01
CA ILE A 173 -25.45 9.51 11.45
C ILE A 173 -25.69 10.50 10.30
N LEU A 174 -26.88 10.38 9.70
CA LEU A 174 -27.28 11.19 8.56
C LEU A 174 -27.98 12.49 9.00
N ALA A 175 -28.68 12.43 10.13
CA ALA A 175 -29.33 13.57 10.78
C ALA A 175 -29.42 13.32 12.29
N PRO A 176 -29.68 14.34 13.13
CA PRO A 176 -29.74 14.18 14.59
C PRO A 176 -30.72 13.10 15.09
N HIS A 177 -31.73 12.76 14.29
CA HIS A 177 -32.75 11.77 14.60
C HIS A 177 -32.62 10.47 13.79
N LEU A 178 -31.63 10.38 12.88
CA LEU A 178 -31.50 9.34 11.87
C LEU A 178 -30.10 8.72 11.90
N CYS A 179 -30.02 7.46 12.32
CA CYS A 179 -28.79 6.68 12.32
C CYS A 179 -28.91 5.46 11.40
N VAL A 180 -27.77 4.99 10.90
CA VAL A 180 -27.67 3.81 10.03
C VAL A 180 -26.58 2.88 10.57
N GLU A 181 -26.94 1.63 10.79
CA GLU A 181 -26.01 0.51 10.95
C GLU A 181 -25.88 -0.20 9.61
N ARG A 182 -24.66 -0.34 9.10
CA ARG A 182 -24.38 -1.06 7.85
C ARG A 182 -23.97 -2.49 8.17
N LYS A 183 -24.58 -3.46 7.49
CA LYS A 183 -24.31 -4.89 7.69
C LYS A 183 -24.11 -5.61 6.37
N SER A 184 -23.00 -6.34 6.24
CA SER A 184 -22.85 -7.35 5.18
C SER A 184 -23.75 -8.56 5.48
N VAL A 185 -24.09 -9.36 4.45
CA VAL A 185 -24.87 -10.60 4.64
C VAL A 185 -24.19 -11.56 5.64
N SER A 186 -22.87 -11.75 5.55
CA SER A 186 -22.13 -12.63 6.46
C SER A 186 -22.16 -12.12 7.90
N ASP A 187 -21.99 -10.81 8.10
CA ASP A 187 -22.03 -10.21 9.43
C ASP A 187 -23.44 -10.22 10.01
N LEU A 188 -24.46 -10.09 9.15
CA LEU A 188 -25.86 -10.19 9.55
C LEU A 188 -26.14 -11.57 10.15
N ILE A 189 -25.82 -12.65 9.42
CA ILE A 189 -26.01 -14.03 9.89
C ILE A 189 -25.27 -14.26 11.21
N GLY A 190 -24.00 -13.87 11.30
CA GLY A 190 -23.21 -14.03 12.52
C GLY A 190 -23.77 -13.24 13.71
N SER A 191 -24.27 -12.02 13.46
CA SER A 191 -24.84 -11.17 14.51
C SER A 191 -26.24 -11.59 14.96
N LEU A 192 -27.02 -12.23 14.10
CA LEU A 192 -28.29 -12.84 14.46
C LEU A 192 -28.06 -14.06 15.34
N ASN A 193 -27.14 -14.95 14.96
CA ASN A 193 -26.84 -16.17 15.71
C ASN A 193 -26.27 -15.89 17.11
N SER A 194 -25.46 -14.84 17.25
CA SER A 194 -24.89 -14.43 18.54
C SER A 194 -25.82 -13.54 19.37
N GLY A 195 -26.96 -13.11 18.83
CA GLY A 195 -27.84 -12.12 19.47
C GLY A 195 -27.28 -10.69 19.48
N ARG A 196 -26.07 -10.46 18.95
CA ARG A 196 -25.43 -9.14 18.89
C ARG A 196 -26.28 -8.11 18.16
N LEU A 197 -26.96 -8.50 17.07
CA LEU A 197 -27.80 -7.58 16.30
C LEU A 197 -28.92 -6.98 17.14
N TYR A 198 -29.54 -7.79 18.00
CA TYR A 198 -30.62 -7.34 18.87
C TYR A 198 -30.16 -6.24 19.82
N GLN A 199 -28.96 -6.38 20.40
CA GLN A 199 -28.36 -5.36 21.26
C GLN A 199 -28.07 -4.07 20.48
N GLN A 200 -27.56 -4.18 19.26
CA GLN A 200 -27.29 -3.04 18.38
C GLN A 200 -28.58 -2.29 18.03
N CYS A 201 -29.63 -2.99 17.59
CA CYS A 201 -30.92 -2.38 17.29
C CYS A 201 -31.56 -1.74 18.53
N THR A 202 -31.50 -2.41 19.69
CA THR A 202 -32.03 -1.87 20.95
C THR A 202 -31.30 -0.59 21.36
N ALA A 203 -29.97 -0.56 21.21
CA ALA A 203 -29.19 0.64 21.47
C ALA A 203 -29.55 1.76 20.50
N MET A 204 -29.62 1.50 19.18
CA MET A 204 -30.01 2.49 18.18
C MET A 204 -31.40 3.09 18.46
N SER A 205 -32.42 2.25 18.71
CA SER A 205 -33.78 2.67 19.01
C SER A 205 -33.91 3.46 20.31
N ARG A 206 -32.94 3.37 21.22
CA ARG A 206 -32.94 4.13 22.47
C ARG A 206 -32.44 5.58 22.27
N TYR A 207 -31.52 5.80 21.35
CA TYR A 207 -30.87 7.10 21.15
C TYR A 207 -31.40 7.87 19.93
N TYR A 208 -31.94 7.18 18.93
CA TYR A 208 -32.43 7.79 17.69
C TYR A 208 -33.89 7.43 17.42
N ALA A 209 -34.66 8.40 16.93
CA ALA A 209 -36.06 8.19 16.58
C ALA A 209 -36.21 7.26 15.37
N ASN A 210 -35.31 7.39 14.39
CA ASN A 210 -35.34 6.64 13.14
C ASN A 210 -34.05 5.82 12.99
N PRO A 211 -33.96 4.62 13.61
CA PRO A 211 -32.85 3.72 13.38
C PRO A 211 -33.04 2.93 12.09
N ILE A 212 -32.02 2.90 11.23
CA ILE A 212 -32.03 2.15 9.97
C ILE A 212 -30.95 1.06 10.01
N LEU A 213 -31.32 -0.16 9.61
CA LEU A 213 -30.38 -1.23 9.31
C LEU A 213 -30.24 -1.33 7.79
N LEU A 214 -29.05 -1.01 7.27
CA LEU A 214 -28.71 -1.13 5.86
C LEU A 214 -28.03 -2.47 5.61
N ILE A 215 -28.70 -3.37 4.87
CA ILE A 215 -28.16 -4.68 4.50
C ILE A 215 -27.60 -4.61 3.09
N GLU A 216 -26.31 -4.91 2.95
CA GLU A 216 -25.63 -4.94 1.66
C GLU A 216 -25.51 -6.37 1.13
N PHE A 217 -26.04 -6.59 -0.06
CA PHE A 217 -25.92 -7.86 -0.78
C PHE A 217 -24.74 -7.81 -1.74
N SER A 218 -23.78 -8.70 -1.58
CA SER A 218 -22.78 -8.94 -2.63
C SER A 218 -23.47 -9.68 -3.77
N MET A 219 -23.85 -8.96 -4.82
CA MET A 219 -24.18 -9.61 -6.09
C MET A 219 -22.88 -10.19 -6.62
N SER A 220 -22.67 -11.49 -6.44
CA SER A 220 -21.74 -12.22 -7.29
C SER A 220 -22.29 -12.08 -8.70
N SER A 221 -21.72 -11.17 -9.49
CA SER A 221 -21.98 -11.05 -10.91
C SER A 221 -21.52 -12.34 -11.58
N ARG A 222 -22.33 -13.39 -11.46
CA ARG A 222 -22.37 -14.48 -12.42
C ARG A 222 -22.89 -13.83 -13.70
N GLY A 223 -21.96 -13.43 -14.55
CA GLY A 223 -22.26 -13.07 -15.92
C GLY A 223 -23.06 -14.20 -16.55
N PHE A 224 -24.22 -13.85 -17.09
CA PHE A 224 -24.79 -14.56 -18.23
C PHE A 224 -24.02 -14.15 -19.49
#